data_AF-A0A1I7Y9Z5-F1
#
_entry.id   AF-A0A1I7Y9Z5-F1
#
_cell.length_a   1.000
_cell.length_b   1.000
_cell.length_c   1.000
_cell.angle_alpha   90.00
_cell.angle_beta   90.00
_cell.angle_gamma   90.00
#
_symmetry.space_group_name_H-M   'P 1'
#
loop_
_entity.id
_entity.type
_entity.pdbx_description
1 polymer ?
#
loop_
_entity_poly.entity_id
_entity_poly.type
_entity_poly.pdbx_seq_one_letter_code
_entity_poly.pdbx_strand_id
1 'polypeptide(L)'
;MDALPWLFMERVCLCLERESLRDGSSIVSIWRAVFSATRKKIHTLVVYVKDEKLYAAARPTFLNAYRELAPLDSVDLKFVTNFTINREHVPSSYKEITFNGLQKLFRSIIPTSEGSPPVRYDYESRNHLRLFYTSTDFTVKLLSMRLPVDQ
;
A
#
# COMPACT_ATOMS: atom_id res chain seq x y z
N MET A 1 -22.14 -14.48 18.01
CA MET A 1 -21.19 -13.41 18.39
C MET A 1 -21.03 -12.50 17.16
N ASP A 2 -22.16 -12.03 16.62
CA ASP A 2 -22.29 -11.57 15.21
C ASP A 2 -22.83 -10.13 15.12
N ALA A 3 -22.65 -9.35 16.19
CA ALA A 3 -23.28 -8.04 16.35
C ALA A 3 -22.37 -6.85 15.98
N LEU A 4 -21.13 -7.08 15.55
CA LEU A 4 -20.23 -5.97 15.21
C LEU A 4 -20.60 -5.37 13.85
N PRO A 5 -20.67 -4.04 13.72
CA PRO A 5 -20.92 -3.40 12.43
C PRO A 5 -19.84 -3.74 11.40
N TRP A 6 -20.24 -3.88 10.13
CA TRP A 6 -19.30 -4.11 9.03
C TRP A 6 -18.16 -3.08 9.00
N LEU A 7 -18.50 -1.80 9.21
CA LEU A 7 -17.54 -0.68 9.27
C LEU A 7 -16.48 -0.87 10.37
N PHE A 8 -16.85 -1.44 11.52
CA PHE A 8 -15.89 -1.71 12.59
C PHE A 8 -14.87 -2.74 12.13
N MET A 9 -15.34 -3.84 11.55
CA MET A 9 -14.47 -4.89 11.05
C MET A 9 -13.62 -4.47 9.86
N GLU A 10 -14.14 -3.59 8.99
CA GLU A 10 -13.36 -2.98 7.91
C GLU A 10 -12.17 -2.18 8.47
N ARG A 11 -12.40 -1.39 9.53
CA ARG A 11 -11.32 -0.67 10.23
C ARG A 11 -10.31 -1.60 10.89
N VAL A 12 -10.77 -2.67 11.53
CA VAL A 12 -9.87 -3.69 12.09
C VAL A 12 -9.01 -4.29 10.99
N CYS A 13 -9.59 -4.67 9.84
CA CYS A 13 -8.85 -5.21 8.71
C CYS A 13 -7.77 -4.26 8.19
N LEU A 14 -8.02 -2.94 8.16
CA LEU A 14 -7.03 -1.94 7.74
C LEU A 14 -5.80 -1.89 8.67
N CYS A 15 -5.92 -2.37 9.91
CA CYS A 15 -4.82 -2.42 10.87
C CYS A 15 -4.07 -3.76 10.88
N LEU A 16 -4.51 -4.76 10.10
CA LEU A 16 -3.94 -6.10 10.13
C LEU A 16 -2.92 -6.30 9.01
N GLU A 17 -1.86 -7.07 9.31
CA GLU A 17 -0.92 -7.50 8.30
C GLU A 17 -1.55 -8.49 7.31
N ARG A 18 -0.92 -8.63 6.14
CA ARG A 18 -1.42 -9.46 5.03
C ARG A 18 -1.73 -10.90 5.42
N GLU A 19 -0.89 -11.52 6.25
CA GLU A 19 -1.10 -12.88 6.74
C GLU A 19 -2.29 -12.95 7.71
N SER A 20 -2.42 -12.00 8.63
CA SER A 20 -3.60 -11.89 9.51
C SER A 20 -4.90 -11.72 8.72
N LEU A 21 -4.88 -10.93 7.64
CA LEU A 21 -6.02 -10.80 6.72
C LEU A 21 -6.36 -12.11 5.98
N ARG A 22 -5.34 -12.89 5.63
CA ARG A 22 -5.50 -14.19 4.97
C ARG A 22 -6.07 -15.23 5.94
N ASP A 23 -5.55 -15.29 7.16
CA ASP A 23 -6.03 -16.18 8.21
C ASP A 23 -7.47 -15.83 8.60
N GLY A 24 -7.78 -14.52 8.73
CA GLY A 24 -9.14 -14.03 8.96
C GLY A 24 -10.13 -14.43 7.85
N SER A 25 -9.66 -14.48 6.60
CA SER A 25 -10.45 -14.96 5.44
C SER A 25 -10.70 -16.47 5.45
N SER A 26 -10.08 -17.21 6.37
CA SER A 26 -10.23 -18.66 6.54
C SER A 26 -11.10 -19.04 7.75
N ILE A 27 -11.50 -18.07 8.56
CA ILE A 27 -12.43 -18.28 9.68
C ILE A 27 -13.78 -18.77 9.13
N VAL A 28 -14.36 -19.81 9.73
CA VAL A 28 -15.69 -20.32 9.35
C VAL A 28 -16.78 -19.49 10.05
N SER A 29 -17.06 -18.29 9.54
CA SER A 29 -18.12 -17.40 10.04
C SER A 29 -18.53 -16.31 9.03
N ILE A 30 -19.50 -15.46 9.37
CA ILE A 30 -19.82 -14.22 8.64
C ILE A 30 -18.58 -13.33 8.43
N TRP A 31 -17.62 -13.36 9.36
CA TRP A 31 -16.40 -12.56 9.27
C TRP A 31 -15.53 -12.97 8.09
N ARG A 32 -15.62 -14.22 7.63
CA ARG A 32 -14.93 -14.69 6.42
C ARG A 32 -15.18 -13.77 5.23
N ALA A 33 -16.45 -13.42 5.02
CA ALA A 33 -16.88 -12.60 3.91
C ALA A 33 -16.36 -11.16 4.08
N VAL A 34 -16.38 -10.63 5.30
CA VAL A 34 -15.87 -9.29 5.61
C VAL A 34 -14.36 -9.21 5.36
N PHE A 35 -13.58 -10.14 5.92
CA PHE A 35 -12.14 -10.22 5.69
C PHE A 35 -11.81 -10.36 4.21
N SER A 36 -12.48 -11.28 3.51
CA SER A 36 -12.25 -11.51 2.08
C SER A 36 -12.58 -10.28 1.23
N ALA A 37 -13.69 -9.60 1.54
CA ALA A 37 -14.12 -8.40 0.82
C ALA A 37 -13.18 -7.22 1.08
N THR A 38 -12.83 -6.97 2.35
CA THR A 38 -11.94 -5.86 2.71
C THR A 38 -10.52 -6.09 2.19
N ARG A 39 -9.99 -7.31 2.30
CA ARG A 39 -8.67 -7.68 1.77
C ARG A 39 -8.54 -7.41 0.27
N LYS A 40 -9.61 -7.58 -0.50
CA LYS A 40 -9.64 -7.23 -1.94
C LYS A 40 -9.58 -5.74 -2.22
N LYS A 41 -10.01 -4.90 -1.28
CA LYS A 41 -9.95 -3.44 -1.38
C LYS A 41 -8.60 -2.87 -0.95
N ILE A 42 -7.81 -3.62 -0.16
CA ILE A 42 -6.52 -3.14 0.35
C ILE A 42 -5.47 -3.17 -0.75
N HIS A 43 -4.78 -2.04 -0.92
CA HIS A 43 -3.75 -1.85 -1.92
C HIS A 43 -2.46 -1.30 -1.30
N THR A 44 -1.37 -1.58 -2.00
CA THR A 44 -0.08 -0.94 -1.82
C THR A 44 0.13 0.07 -2.95
N LEU A 45 0.48 1.30 -2.60
CA LEU A 45 0.88 2.33 -3.56
C LEU A 45 2.25 1.95 -4.15
N VAL A 46 2.31 1.70 -5.45
CA VAL A 46 3.57 1.45 -6.15
C VAL A 46 3.94 2.69 -6.93
N VAL A 47 5.16 3.17 -6.72
CA VAL A 47 5.71 4.34 -7.40
C VAL A 47 6.99 3.92 -8.12
N TYR A 48 7.07 4.24 -9.40
CA TYR A 48 8.27 4.10 -10.20
C TYR A 48 8.91 5.45 -10.50
N VAL A 49 10.23 5.47 -10.46
CA VAL A 49 11.05 6.58 -10.93
C VAL A 49 11.64 6.19 -12.29
N LYS A 50 11.31 6.94 -13.34
CA LYS A 50 11.91 6.77 -14.68
C LYS A 50 12.17 8.14 -15.28
N ASP A 51 13.38 8.36 -15.77
CA ASP A 51 13.79 9.63 -16.41
C ASP A 51 13.43 10.86 -15.55
N GLU A 52 13.68 10.76 -14.23
CA GLU A 52 13.35 11.79 -13.22
C GLU A 52 11.86 12.16 -13.11
N LYS A 53 10.99 11.28 -13.63
CA LYS A 53 9.54 11.37 -13.48
C LYS A 53 9.03 10.29 -12.55
N LEU A 54 7.93 10.62 -11.88
CA LEU A 54 7.24 9.73 -10.97
C LEU A 54 6.02 9.14 -11.66
N TYR A 55 5.87 7.84 -11.55
CA TYR A 55 4.77 7.08 -12.09
C TYR A 55 4.14 6.29 -10.95
N ALA A 56 2.82 6.27 -10.82
CA ALA A 56 2.18 5.56 -9.72
C ALA A 56 0.97 4.74 -10.14
N ALA A 57 0.76 3.64 -9.42
CA ALA A 57 -0.35 2.71 -9.55
C ALA A 57 -0.70 2.10 -8.19
N ALA A 58 -1.86 1.47 -8.09
CA ALA A 58 -2.26 0.71 -6.91
C ALA A 58 -2.12 -0.80 -7.18
N ARG A 59 -1.43 -1.51 -6.29
CA ARG A 59 -1.26 -2.97 -6.36
C ARG A 59 -2.09 -3.64 -5.27
N PRO A 60 -3.02 -4.55 -5.58
CA PRO A 60 -3.78 -5.28 -4.58
C PRO A 60 -2.86 -6.10 -3.69
N THR A 61 -3.01 -5.98 -2.37
CA THR A 61 -2.10 -6.62 -1.40
C THR A 61 -2.30 -8.13 -1.32
N PHE A 62 -3.38 -8.70 -1.87
CA PHE A 62 -3.62 -10.14 -1.81
C PHE A 62 -2.96 -10.93 -2.95
N LEU A 63 -2.51 -10.27 -4.01
CA LEU A 63 -1.91 -10.90 -5.18
C LEU A 63 -0.39 -10.84 -5.12
N ASN A 64 0.25 -12.00 -5.28
CA ASN A 64 1.69 -12.06 -5.60
C ASN A 64 1.96 -11.66 -7.07
N ALA A 65 0.90 -11.44 -7.86
CA ALA A 65 1.00 -11.18 -9.28
C ALA A 65 1.17 -9.68 -9.56
N TYR A 66 2.34 -9.30 -10.06
CA TYR A 66 2.67 -7.96 -10.57
C TYR A 66 1.78 -7.48 -11.74
N ARG A 67 0.88 -8.33 -12.25
CA ARG A 67 0.10 -8.09 -13.48
C ARG A 67 -1.23 -7.39 -13.25
N GLU A 68 -1.78 -7.41 -12.04
CA GLU A 68 -3.08 -6.81 -11.73
C GLU A 68 -2.87 -5.48 -11.01
N LEU A 69 -2.56 -4.45 -11.78
CA LEU A 69 -2.42 -3.09 -11.25
C LEU A 69 -3.69 -2.31 -11.54
N ALA A 70 -4.24 -1.68 -10.50
CA ALA A 70 -5.37 -0.79 -10.61
C ALA A 70 -4.85 0.64 -10.86
N PRO A 71 -5.45 1.37 -11.82
CA PRO A 71 -5.25 2.81 -11.93
C PRO A 71 -5.55 3.49 -10.59
N LEU A 72 -4.74 4.46 -10.17
CA LEU A 72 -4.95 5.14 -8.89
C LEU A 72 -6.34 5.78 -8.76
N ASP A 73 -6.88 6.32 -9.86
CA ASP A 73 -8.21 6.96 -9.87
C ASP A 73 -9.36 5.95 -9.67
N SER A 74 -9.08 4.64 -9.73
CA SER A 74 -10.07 3.56 -9.53
C SER A 74 -10.08 3.00 -8.11
N VAL A 75 -9.14 3.43 -7.25
CA VAL A 75 -8.98 2.92 -5.88
C VAL A 75 -9.34 4.00 -4.86
N ASP A 76 -10.10 3.61 -3.85
CA ASP A 76 -10.36 4.46 -2.69
C ASP A 76 -9.10 4.49 -1.81
N LEU A 77 -8.46 5.67 -1.74
CA LEU A 77 -7.17 5.89 -1.06
C LEU A 77 -7.19 5.51 0.42
N LYS A 78 -8.36 5.44 1.08
CA LYS A 78 -8.44 4.99 2.47
C LYS A 78 -8.03 3.52 2.66
N PHE A 79 -8.03 2.73 1.58
CA PHE A 79 -7.57 1.34 1.58
C PHE A 79 -6.12 1.19 1.10
N VAL A 80 -5.41 2.29 0.89
CA VAL A 80 -3.97 2.26 0.61
C VAL A 80 -3.23 2.31 1.93
N THR A 81 -2.65 1.18 2.33
CA THR A 81 -2.03 1.02 3.66
C THR A 81 -0.51 1.11 3.63
N ASN A 82 0.10 0.86 2.46
CA ASN A 82 1.56 0.80 2.33
C ASN A 82 2.02 1.42 1.02
N PHE A 83 3.32 1.67 0.92
CA PHE A 83 3.92 2.13 -0.33
C PHE A 83 5.26 1.47 -0.67
N THR A 84 5.58 1.48 -1.95
CA THR A 84 6.84 1.00 -2.49
C THR A 84 7.34 1.96 -3.55
N ILE A 85 8.56 2.46 -3.41
CA ILE A 85 9.22 3.27 -4.45
C ILE A 85 10.35 2.45 -5.06
N ASN A 86 10.28 2.23 -6.37
CA ASN A 86 11.23 1.44 -7.15
C ASN A 86 11.64 2.16 -8.44
N ARG A 87 12.60 1.62 -9.18
CA ARG A 87 13.11 2.17 -10.46
C ARG A 87 13.04 1.19 -11.63
N GLU A 88 12.33 0.08 -11.47
CA GLU A 88 12.23 -0.95 -12.52
C GLU A 88 11.38 -0.47 -13.72
N HIS A 89 11.19 -1.35 -14.70
CA HIS A 89 10.39 -1.06 -15.88
C HIS A 89 8.99 -0.60 -15.48
N VAL A 90 8.63 0.63 -15.86
CA VAL A 90 7.28 1.20 -15.72
C VAL A 90 6.31 0.45 -16.65
N PRO A 91 5.37 -0.36 -16.13
CA PRO A 91 4.28 -0.93 -16.91
C PRO A 91 3.35 0.17 -17.45
N SER A 92 2.63 -0.13 -18.53
CA SER A 92 1.70 0.81 -19.17
C SER A 92 0.52 1.26 -18.28
N SER A 93 0.25 0.57 -17.18
CA SER A 93 -0.84 0.88 -16.25
C SER A 93 -0.53 2.02 -15.27
N TYR A 94 0.70 2.54 -15.26
CA TYR A 94 1.08 3.60 -14.33
C TYR A 94 0.74 4.98 -14.88
N LYS A 95 0.29 5.86 -13.97
CA LYS A 95 -0.02 7.25 -14.26
C LYS A 95 1.15 8.14 -13.82
N GLU A 96 1.58 9.06 -14.68
CA GLU A 96 2.57 10.06 -14.29
C GLU A 96 1.99 10.96 -13.18
N ILE A 97 2.76 11.20 -12.12
CA ILE A 97 2.39 12.05 -11.00
C ILE A 97 3.49 13.09 -10.73
N THR A 98 3.12 14.17 -10.06
CA THR A 98 4.08 15.16 -9.57
C THR A 98 4.55 14.82 -8.17
N PHE A 99 5.67 15.41 -7.74
CA PHE A 99 6.13 15.35 -6.35
C PHE A 99 5.06 15.84 -5.34
N ASN A 100 4.30 16.87 -5.67
CA ASN A 100 3.18 17.32 -4.83
C ASN A 100 2.04 16.28 -4.79
N GLY A 101 1.75 15.65 -5.93
CA GLY A 101 0.81 14.53 -6.00
C GLY A 101 1.25 13.36 -5.11
N LEU A 102 2.53 13.00 -5.18
CA LEU A 102 3.13 11.96 -4.35
C LEU A 102 3.01 12.30 -2.86
N GLN A 103 3.31 13.53 -2.47
CA GLN A 103 3.18 13.97 -1.07
C GLN A 103 1.74 13.90 -0.57
N LYS A 104 0.75 14.27 -1.40
CA LYS A 104 -0.68 14.14 -1.07
C LYS A 104 -1.07 12.68 -0.87
N LEU A 105 -0.57 11.77 -1.71
CA LEU A 105 -0.80 10.33 -1.55
C LEU A 105 -0.22 9.83 -0.22
N PHE A 106 1.01 10.21 0.13
CA PHE A 106 1.59 9.78 1.41
C PHE A 106 0.85 10.29 2.63
N ARG A 107 0.31 11.51 2.59
CA ARG A 107 -0.53 12.03 3.68
C ARG A 107 -1.86 11.28 3.83
N SER A 108 -2.32 10.60 2.78
CA SER A 108 -3.53 9.79 2.84
C SER A 108 -3.30 8.38 3.37
N ILE A 109 -2.04 7.91 3.36
CA ILE A 109 -1.68 6.61 3.91
C ILE A 109 -1.59 6.75 5.42
N ILE A 110 -2.53 6.12 6.13
CA ILE A 110 -2.48 6.00 7.58
C ILE A 110 -1.37 4.99 7.89
N PRO A 111 -0.33 5.35 8.66
CA PRO A 111 0.69 4.38 9.04
C PRO A 111 0.02 3.24 9.81
N THR A 112 0.05 2.04 9.25
CA THR A 112 -0.45 0.82 9.91
C THR A 112 0.33 0.52 11.21
N SER A 113 1.46 1.19 11.43
CA SER A 113 2.44 0.92 12.49
C SER A 113 2.42 1.87 13.68
N GLU A 114 1.50 2.84 13.78
CA GLU A 114 1.31 3.61 15.02
C GLU A 114 0.68 2.72 16.11
N GLY A 115 1.51 1.88 16.75
CA GLY A 115 1.22 1.28 18.05
C GLY A 115 1.50 -0.21 18.24
N SER A 116 1.79 -1.00 17.18
CA SER A 116 2.11 -2.43 17.34
C SER A 116 2.99 -2.95 16.19
N PRO A 117 4.17 -3.54 16.47
CA PRO A 117 4.90 -4.30 15.47
C PRO A 117 4.02 -5.43 14.92
N PRO A 118 4.10 -5.77 13.63
CA PRO A 118 3.33 -6.88 13.10
C PRO A 118 3.68 -8.16 13.87
N VAL A 119 2.68 -8.99 14.16
CA VAL A 119 2.88 -10.24 14.92
C VAL A 119 3.81 -11.17 14.14
N ARG A 120 3.79 -11.06 12.80
CA ARG A 120 4.74 -11.71 11.88
C ARG A 120 5.32 -10.70 10.92
N TYR A 121 6.65 -10.72 10.78
CA TYR A 121 7.31 -9.92 9.78
C TYR A 121 6.91 -10.37 8.36
N ASP A 122 6.27 -9.48 7.59
CA ASP A 122 6.01 -9.65 6.16
C ASP A 122 6.83 -8.64 5.33
N TYR A 123 7.77 -9.15 4.54
CA TYR A 123 8.62 -8.36 3.66
C TYR A 123 7.82 -7.58 2.60
N GLU A 124 6.72 -8.16 2.09
CA GLU A 124 5.92 -7.55 1.01
C GLU A 124 4.98 -6.44 1.49
N SER A 125 4.74 -6.37 2.80
CA SER A 125 3.86 -5.39 3.44
C SER A 125 4.61 -4.20 4.05
N ARG A 126 5.91 -4.02 3.75
CA ARG A 126 6.70 -2.89 4.25
C ARG A 126 6.63 -1.66 3.34
N ASN A 127 6.61 -0.50 3.98
CA ASN A 127 6.94 0.77 3.34
C ASN A 127 8.42 0.77 2.96
N HIS A 128 8.74 0.66 1.68
CA HIS A 128 10.12 0.58 1.22
C HIS A 128 10.47 1.57 0.11
N LEU A 129 11.73 1.98 0.16
CA LEU A 129 12.32 2.96 -0.74
C LEU A 129 13.61 2.39 -1.35
N ARG A 130 13.62 2.12 -2.65
CA ARG A 130 14.79 1.64 -3.40
C ARG A 130 15.18 2.66 -4.47
N LEU A 131 16.18 3.49 -4.16
CA LEU A 131 16.65 4.61 -4.98
C LEU A 131 18.00 4.37 -5.67
N PHE A 132 18.32 3.13 -6.03
CA PHE A 132 19.60 2.87 -6.67
C PHE A 132 19.74 3.66 -7.99
N TYR A 133 20.89 4.33 -8.14
CA TYR A 133 21.32 5.07 -9.33
C TYR A 133 20.52 6.34 -9.67
N THR A 134 19.61 6.85 -8.82
CA THR A 134 18.93 8.14 -9.07
C THR A 134 19.90 9.31 -8.93
N SER A 135 19.62 10.44 -9.60
CA SER A 135 20.42 11.65 -9.40
C SER A 135 20.36 12.08 -7.93
N THR A 136 21.46 12.64 -7.44
CA THR A 136 21.57 13.10 -6.04
C THR A 136 20.45 14.08 -5.71
N ASP A 137 20.16 15.01 -6.63
CA ASP A 137 19.11 16.03 -6.46
C ASP A 137 17.71 15.42 -6.34
N PHE A 138 17.39 14.42 -7.17
CA PHE A 138 16.11 13.72 -7.11
C PHE A 138 15.96 12.97 -5.78
N THR A 139 17.05 12.31 -5.35
CA THR A 139 17.10 11.55 -4.09
C THR A 139 16.89 12.47 -2.89
N VAL A 140 17.59 13.60 -2.85
CA VAL A 140 17.45 14.63 -1.81
C VAL A 140 16.03 15.16 -1.78
N LYS A 141 15.43 15.45 -2.95
CA LYS A 141 14.05 15.94 -3.04
C LYS A 141 13.04 14.95 -2.50
N LEU A 142 13.22 13.66 -2.78
CA LEU A 142 12.33 12.62 -2.27
C LEU A 142 12.49 12.40 -0.76
N LEU A 143 13.73 12.36 -0.25
CA LEU A 143 14.00 12.25 1.19
C LEU A 143 13.50 13.46 1.98
N SER A 144 13.55 14.66 1.38
CA SER A 144 13.03 15.89 1.97
C SER A 144 11.51 15.85 2.23
N MET A 145 10.80 14.91 1.62
CA MET A 145 9.36 14.71 1.86
C MET A 145 9.04 14.04 3.20
N ARG A 146 10.05 13.51 3.91
CA ARG A 146 9.89 12.82 5.20
C ARG A 146 8.86 11.68 5.12
N LEU A 147 9.10 10.76 4.18
CA LEU A 147 8.22 9.62 3.95
C LEU A 147 8.16 8.71 5.19
N PRO A 148 6.99 8.12 5.51
CA PRO A 148 6.86 7.18 6.64
C PRO A 148 7.43 5.80 6.25
N VAL A 149 8.76 5.69 6.18
CA VAL A 149 9.46 4.44 5.83
C VAL A 149 9.59 3.55 7.08
N ASP A 150 9.36 2.25 6.94
CA ASP A 150 9.62 1.29 8.02
C ASP A 150 11.14 1.06 8.13
N GLN A 151 11.69 1.18 9.35
CA GLN A 151 13.10 0.90 9.66
C GLN A 151 13.34 -0.59 9.94
#